data_AF-S4RYK6-F1
#
_entry.id   AF-S4RYK6-F1
#
_cell.length_a   1.000
_cell.length_b   1.000
_cell.length_c   1.000
_cell.angle_alpha   90.00
_cell.angle_beta   90.00
_cell.angle_gamma   90.00
#
_symmetry.space_group_name_H-M   'P 1'
#
loop_
_entity.id
_entity.type
_entity.pdbx_description
1 polymer ?
#
loop_
_entity_poly.entity_id
_entity_poly.type
_entity_poly.pdbx_seq_one_letter_code
_entity_poly.pdbx_strand_id
1 'polypeptide(L)'
;SATCGRGSPVHPALRSSSPLVRFCRFAAWVHGNSVEQKIYVELKDTAACVRLMNGTHQIGCQSSVGGDTGVLHLVSSAEDLAWVLKDGPHSPYMALLDNYMFSRETMMQLKVARGRVAGVVVMLHQKALPLAPANFSHDLSCPNDKFGMYEDTDYAHCRRTVWNPSGTGLALEDFGFPVFLLRDANETSAVLQ
;
A
#
# COMPACT_ATOMS: atom_id res chain seq x y z
N SER A 1 -34.13 -2.79 -8.46
CA SER A 1 -35.18 -1.78 -8.22
C SER A 1 -34.54 -0.41 -8.35
N ALA A 2 -34.92 0.50 -9.24
CA ALA A 2 -36.26 0.88 -9.64
C ALA A 2 -36.42 1.09 -11.17
N THR A 3 -37.62 0.77 -11.62
CA THR A 3 -38.20 0.97 -12.96
C THR A 3 -38.76 2.38 -13.14
N CYS A 4 -38.61 2.96 -14.32
CA CYS A 4 -39.47 4.06 -14.81
C CYS A 4 -40.31 3.57 -16.00
N GLY A 5 -41.63 3.53 -15.82
CA GLY A 5 -42.63 3.40 -16.90
C GLY A 5 -42.76 4.71 -17.70
N ARG A 6 -43.60 4.87 -18.72
CA ARG A 6 -44.81 4.17 -19.17
C ARG A 6 -45.15 4.80 -20.56
N GLY A 7 -45.88 4.10 -21.43
CA GLY A 7 -46.62 4.76 -22.52
C GLY A 7 -46.76 3.94 -23.81
N SER A 8 -47.84 3.16 -23.92
CA SER A 8 -48.29 2.58 -25.19
C SER A 8 -49.16 3.59 -25.95
N PRO A 9 -48.98 3.78 -27.27
CA PRO A 9 -49.99 4.39 -28.11
C PRO A 9 -50.70 3.34 -28.98
N VAL A 10 -52.03 3.48 -29.04
CA VAL A 10 -52.94 2.76 -29.94
C VAL A 10 -52.79 3.31 -31.36
N HIS A 11 -52.65 2.42 -32.35
CA HIS A 11 -52.62 2.75 -33.77
C HIS A 11 -54.01 3.12 -34.33
N PRO A 12 -54.09 4.04 -35.31
CA PRO A 12 -54.99 3.85 -36.43
C PRO A 12 -54.24 3.63 -37.74
N ALA A 13 -55.00 3.13 -38.69
CA ALA A 13 -54.55 2.36 -39.83
C ALA A 13 -54.23 3.19 -41.09
N LEU A 14 -53.68 2.45 -42.05
CA LEU A 14 -53.63 2.65 -43.50
C LEU A 14 -52.50 3.52 -44.10
N ARG A 15 -51.69 2.80 -44.90
CA ARG A 15 -50.66 3.25 -45.83
C ARG A 15 -51.26 3.93 -47.06
N SER A 16 -50.59 4.98 -47.53
CA SER A 16 -50.51 5.35 -48.95
C SER A 16 -49.03 5.52 -49.36
N SER A 17 -48.63 4.74 -50.36
CA SER A 17 -47.60 4.92 -51.41
C SER A 17 -46.28 5.73 -51.18
N SER A 18 -45.14 5.00 -51.29
CA SER A 18 -43.82 5.36 -51.87
C SER A 18 -42.90 6.41 -51.20
N PRO A 19 -41.57 6.43 -51.45
CA PRO A 19 -40.61 5.35 -51.77
C PRO A 19 -39.51 5.20 -50.69
N LEU A 20 -38.65 4.21 -50.88
CA LEU A 20 -37.55 3.77 -50.01
C LEU A 20 -36.71 4.89 -49.37
N VAL A 21 -36.79 5.02 -48.04
CA VAL A 21 -35.70 5.56 -47.22
C VAL A 21 -35.21 4.43 -46.32
N ARG A 22 -34.15 3.76 -46.74
CA ARG A 22 -33.48 2.71 -45.98
C ARG A 22 -32.65 3.38 -44.89
N PHE A 23 -33.31 3.80 -43.80
CA PHE A 23 -32.63 4.26 -42.59
C PHE A 23 -31.89 3.07 -41.97
N CYS A 24 -30.61 2.91 -42.31
CA CYS A 24 -29.70 2.05 -41.56
C CYS A 24 -29.63 2.57 -40.12
N ARG A 25 -30.40 1.95 -39.22
CA ARG A 25 -30.22 2.11 -37.77
C ARG A 25 -28.92 1.41 -37.37
N PHE A 26 -27.78 2.08 -37.56
CA PHE A 26 -26.59 1.77 -36.79
C PHE A 26 -26.80 2.30 -35.38
N ALA A 27 -27.40 1.49 -34.51
CA ALA A 27 -27.31 1.71 -33.08
C ALA A 27 -25.86 1.36 -32.67
N ALA A 28 -24.96 2.32 -32.82
CA ALA A 28 -23.64 2.23 -32.23
C ALA A 28 -23.82 2.22 -30.71
N TRP A 29 -23.48 1.09 -30.08
CA TRP A 29 -23.43 0.98 -28.63
C TRP A 29 -22.28 1.85 -28.11
N VAL A 30 -22.57 3.09 -27.76
CA VAL A 30 -21.63 3.96 -27.07
C VAL A 30 -21.47 3.43 -25.64
N HIS A 31 -20.32 2.85 -25.35
CA HIS A 31 -19.93 2.49 -24.00
C HIS A 31 -19.29 3.72 -23.35
N GLY A 32 -19.91 4.23 -22.28
CA GLY A 32 -19.31 5.28 -21.46
C GLY A 32 -18.37 4.66 -20.43
N ASN A 33 -17.10 5.08 -20.42
CA ASN A 33 -16.17 4.70 -19.35
C ASN A 33 -16.42 5.57 -18.11
N SER A 34 -16.31 4.97 -16.93
CA SER A 34 -16.43 5.69 -15.66
C SER A 34 -15.31 6.73 -15.52
N VAL A 35 -15.61 7.87 -14.89
CA VAL A 35 -14.60 8.89 -14.57
C VAL A 35 -13.56 8.34 -13.61
N GLU A 36 -13.96 7.43 -12.72
CA GLU A 36 -13.08 6.74 -11.78
C GLU A 36 -11.91 6.04 -12.47
N GLN A 37 -12.18 5.36 -13.59
CA GLN A 37 -11.20 4.62 -14.38
C GLN A 37 -10.23 5.53 -15.15
N LYS A 38 -10.46 6.85 -15.14
CA LYS A 38 -9.55 7.85 -15.71
C LYS A 38 -8.67 8.50 -14.67
N ILE A 39 -8.98 8.34 -13.38
CA ILE A 39 -8.32 9.03 -12.26
C ILE A 39 -7.54 8.04 -11.40
N TYR A 40 -8.11 6.87 -11.13
CA TYR A 40 -7.56 5.92 -10.18
C TYR A 40 -7.03 4.67 -10.88
N VAL A 41 -5.84 4.25 -10.46
CA VAL A 41 -5.26 2.95 -10.77
C VAL A 41 -5.27 2.15 -9.48
N GLU A 42 -5.93 0.99 -9.50
CA GLU A 42 -5.99 0.09 -8.36
C GLU A 42 -4.78 -0.86 -8.37
N LEU A 43 -4.08 -0.94 -7.24
CA LEU A 43 -3.00 -1.90 -7.01
C LEU A 43 -3.61 -3.18 -6.42
N LYS A 44 -3.41 -4.32 -7.09
CA LYS A 44 -4.12 -5.57 -6.76
C LYS A 44 -3.26 -6.53 -5.95
N ASP A 45 -1.95 -6.59 -6.21
CA ASP A 45 -1.07 -7.53 -5.52
C ASP A 45 -0.26 -6.84 -4.41
N THR A 46 -0.99 -6.46 -3.36
CA THR A 46 -0.43 -5.79 -2.18
C THR A 46 -0.58 -6.63 -0.92
N ALA A 47 0.38 -6.52 0.00
CA ALA A 47 0.25 -7.05 1.35
C ALA A 47 0.35 -5.91 2.37
N ALA A 48 -0.67 -5.79 3.22
CA ALA A 48 -0.75 -4.72 4.21
C ALA A 48 -0.07 -5.11 5.52
N CYS A 49 0.64 -4.16 6.13
CA CYS A 49 0.96 -4.20 7.54
C CYS A 49 -0.31 -3.96 8.36
N VAL A 50 -0.59 -4.83 9.32
CA VAL A 50 -1.81 -4.80 10.13
C VAL A 50 -1.48 -4.45 11.57
N ARG A 51 -2.42 -3.79 12.26
CA ARG A 51 -2.31 -3.61 13.71
C ARG A 51 -2.61 -4.90 14.44
N LEU A 52 -1.72 -5.26 15.36
CA LEU A 52 -1.94 -6.29 16.36
C LEU A 52 -1.87 -5.65 17.76
N MET A 53 -2.52 -6.29 18.72
CA MET A 53 -2.51 -5.85 20.13
C MET A 53 -1.82 -6.91 20.98
N ASN A 54 -0.93 -6.46 21.84
CA ASN A 54 -0.39 -7.22 22.96
C ASN A 54 -1.06 -6.71 24.25
N GLY A 55 -0.96 -7.45 25.36
CA GLY A 55 -1.62 -7.11 26.63
C GLY A 55 -1.27 -5.74 27.22
N THR A 56 -0.21 -5.09 26.73
CA THR A 56 0.25 -3.77 27.20
C THR A 56 0.41 -2.72 26.09
N HIS A 57 0.60 -3.13 24.85
CA HIS A 57 0.98 -2.23 23.74
C HIS A 57 0.29 -2.65 22.44
N GLN A 58 0.23 -1.71 21.50
CA GLN A 58 -0.17 -1.98 20.13
C GLN A 58 1.10 -2.06 19.27
N ILE A 59 1.05 -2.86 18.22
CA ILE A 59 2.16 -3.04 17.26
C ILE A 59 1.60 -3.04 15.83
N GLY A 60 2.44 -2.80 14.84
CA GLY A 60 2.06 -2.80 13.43
C GLY A 60 1.60 -1.42 12.96
N CYS A 61 0.67 -1.37 12.00
CA CYS A 61 0.37 -0.16 11.24
C CYS A 61 -1.12 0.19 11.24
N GLN A 62 -1.44 1.47 11.06
CA GLN A 62 -2.82 1.96 10.86
C GLN A 62 -2.89 2.96 9.72
N SER A 63 -4.01 2.92 9.01
CA SER A 63 -4.49 4.08 8.26
C SER A 63 -5.54 4.89 9.03
N SER A 64 -5.69 6.15 8.63
CA SER A 64 -6.81 6.99 9.05
C SER A 64 -8.15 6.46 8.53
N VAL A 65 -9.24 6.77 9.23
CA VAL A 65 -10.59 6.51 8.72
C VAL A 65 -10.80 7.33 7.46
N GLY A 66 -11.07 6.68 6.33
CA GLY A 66 -11.13 7.31 5.01
C GLY A 66 -9.85 7.22 4.18
N GLY A 67 -8.79 6.62 4.74
CA GLY A 67 -7.50 6.42 4.08
C GLY A 67 -6.55 7.59 4.29
N ASP A 68 -5.27 7.33 4.02
CA ASP A 68 -4.22 8.35 4.00
C ASP A 68 -3.83 8.60 2.53
N THR A 69 -3.63 9.87 2.17
CA THR A 69 -3.26 10.27 0.81
C THR A 69 -2.04 11.18 0.87
N GLY A 70 -1.09 10.97 -0.03
CA GLY A 70 0.12 11.76 -0.12
C GLY A 70 0.76 11.65 -1.50
N VAL A 71 1.69 12.57 -1.78
CA VAL A 71 2.45 12.57 -3.03
C VAL A 71 3.45 11.42 -3.01
N LEU A 72 3.43 10.57 -4.02
CA LEU A 72 4.40 9.48 -4.15
C LEU A 72 5.81 10.03 -4.36
N HIS A 73 6.77 9.50 -3.62
CA HIS A 73 8.19 9.81 -3.82
C HIS A 73 9.03 8.55 -3.65
N LEU A 74 9.81 8.22 -4.68
CA LEU A 74 10.76 7.11 -4.66
C LEU A 74 11.91 7.41 -3.72
N VAL A 75 12.18 6.49 -2.80
CA VAL A 75 13.32 6.55 -1.90
C VAL A 75 14.24 5.38 -2.20
N SER A 76 15.28 5.67 -2.98
CA SER A 76 16.30 4.72 -3.42
C SER A 76 17.68 5.00 -2.80
N SER A 77 17.80 6.10 -2.06
CA SER A 77 19.07 6.55 -1.47
C SER A 77 18.84 7.30 -0.16
N ALA A 78 19.94 7.54 0.58
CA ALA A 78 19.88 8.33 1.81
C ALA A 78 19.51 9.80 1.52
N GLU A 79 19.89 10.31 0.35
CA GLU A 79 19.57 11.64 -0.14
C GLU A 79 18.07 11.78 -0.40
N ASP A 80 17.45 10.79 -1.06
CA ASP A 80 16.00 10.78 -1.31
C ASP A 80 15.23 10.74 0.02
N LEU A 81 15.71 9.94 0.98
CA LEU A 81 15.13 9.87 2.31
C LEU A 81 15.21 11.25 3.00
N ALA A 82 16.38 11.90 2.99
CA ALA A 82 16.55 13.22 3.58
C ALA A 82 15.62 14.26 2.93
N TRP A 83 15.43 14.19 1.60
CA TRP A 83 14.55 15.07 0.86
C TRP A 83 13.08 14.94 1.33
N VAL A 84 12.57 13.70 1.45
CA VAL A 84 11.21 13.46 1.97
C VAL A 84 11.07 14.01 3.38
N LEU A 85 12.07 13.75 4.23
CA LEU A 85 12.05 14.13 5.64
C LEU A 85 12.16 15.64 5.89
N LYS A 86 12.75 16.43 4.97
CA LYS A 86 13.05 17.85 5.24
C LYS A 86 12.73 18.80 4.10
N ASP A 87 13.21 18.51 2.89
CA ASP A 87 13.30 19.51 1.82
C ASP A 87 12.06 19.57 0.92
N GLY A 88 11.35 18.46 0.79
CA GLY A 88 10.21 18.35 -0.11
C GLY A 88 9.10 19.38 0.19
N PRO A 89 8.61 20.14 -0.81
CA PRO A 89 7.64 21.22 -0.59
C PRO A 89 6.17 20.76 -0.50
N HIS A 90 5.88 19.50 -0.82
CA HIS A 90 4.54 18.96 -1.05
C HIS A 90 4.15 17.87 -0.05
N SER A 91 4.51 18.04 1.22
CA SER A 91 4.05 17.14 2.29
C SER A 91 2.51 17.15 2.42
N PRO A 92 1.86 16.01 2.72
CA PRO A 92 2.48 14.74 3.10
C PRO A 92 2.84 13.83 1.92
N TYR A 93 3.89 13.03 2.10
CA TYR A 93 4.43 12.10 1.12
C TYR A 93 4.02 10.65 1.40
N MET A 94 3.83 9.88 0.33
CA MET A 94 3.83 8.42 0.35
C MET A 94 5.23 7.95 -0.04
N ALA A 95 6.01 7.48 0.92
CA ALA A 95 7.39 7.08 0.68
C ALA A 95 7.41 5.70 0.01
N LEU A 96 7.83 5.66 -1.25
CA LEU A 96 7.98 4.46 -2.03
C LEU A 96 9.41 3.94 -1.85
N LEU A 97 9.61 3.07 -0.86
CA LEU A 97 10.92 2.54 -0.50
C LEU A 97 11.33 1.43 -1.44
N ASP A 98 12.57 1.49 -1.89
CA ASP A 98 13.25 0.33 -2.41
C ASP A 98 13.49 -0.72 -1.30
N ASN A 99 13.62 -2.00 -1.67
CA ASN A 99 13.70 -3.11 -0.71
C ASN A 99 14.89 -2.98 0.26
N TYR A 100 16.03 -2.46 -0.20
CA TYR A 100 17.21 -2.25 0.64
C TYR A 100 17.10 -1.01 1.52
N MET A 101 16.20 -0.07 1.21
CA MET A 101 15.92 1.09 2.08
C MET A 101 14.98 0.72 3.23
N PHE A 102 14.32 -0.44 3.18
CA PHE A 102 13.49 -0.97 4.26
C PHE A 102 14.35 -1.52 5.41
N SER A 103 14.84 -0.61 6.27
CA SER A 103 15.56 -0.93 7.51
C SER A 103 14.90 -0.31 8.74
N ARG A 104 15.34 -0.72 9.94
CA ARG A 104 14.84 -0.12 11.18
C ARG A 104 15.16 1.37 11.25
N GLU A 105 16.36 1.76 10.86
CA GLU A 105 16.82 3.14 10.89
C GLU A 105 15.93 4.03 10.01
N THR A 106 15.69 3.61 8.76
CA THR A 106 14.81 4.33 7.82
C THR A 106 13.39 4.45 8.37
N MET A 107 12.79 3.32 8.79
CA MET A 107 11.42 3.31 9.29
C MET A 107 11.24 4.16 10.55
N MET A 108 12.23 4.18 11.45
CA MET A 108 12.19 5.04 12.64
C MET A 108 12.34 6.52 12.30
N GLN A 109 13.14 6.89 11.29
CA GLN A 109 13.21 8.26 10.81
C GLN A 109 11.88 8.73 10.22
N LEU A 110 11.24 7.88 9.40
CA LEU A 110 9.90 8.14 8.85
C LEU A 110 8.84 8.27 9.95
N LYS A 111 8.90 7.42 10.98
CA LYS A 111 8.03 7.47 12.19
C LYS A 111 8.16 8.78 12.97
N VAL A 112 9.38 9.32 13.09
CA VAL A 112 9.64 10.57 13.80
C VAL A 112 9.23 11.79 12.96
N ALA A 113 9.30 11.72 11.63
CA ALA A 113 8.88 12.78 10.70
C ALA A 113 7.35 12.90 10.56
N ARG A 114 6.66 12.99 11.71
CA ARG A 114 5.21 13.16 11.80
C ARG A 114 4.74 14.36 10.98
N GLY A 115 3.66 14.16 10.23
CA GLY A 115 3.05 15.18 9.37
C GLY A 115 3.71 15.32 7.99
N ARG A 116 4.90 14.74 7.77
CA ARG A 116 5.54 14.73 6.45
C ARG A 116 5.31 13.45 5.68
N VAL A 117 5.09 12.33 6.35
CA VAL A 117 4.86 11.02 5.74
C VAL A 117 3.46 10.54 6.09
N ALA A 118 2.65 10.27 5.06
CA ALA A 118 1.28 9.75 5.18
C ALA A 118 1.22 8.23 5.05
N GLY A 119 2.28 7.58 4.57
CA GLY A 119 2.33 6.13 4.40
C GLY A 119 3.62 5.69 3.72
N VAL A 120 3.86 4.39 3.75
CA VAL A 120 5.05 3.76 3.18
C VAL A 120 4.62 2.62 2.26
N VAL A 121 5.26 2.53 1.11
CA VAL A 121 5.08 1.44 0.16
C VAL A 121 6.45 0.83 -0.10
N VAL A 122 6.63 -0.44 0.19
CA VAL A 122 7.89 -1.16 -0.01
C VAL A 122 7.78 -1.94 -1.31
N MET A 123 8.73 -1.72 -2.22
CA MET A 123 8.81 -2.43 -3.50
C MET A 123 9.79 -3.59 -3.40
N LEU A 124 9.45 -4.73 -4.01
CA LEU A 124 10.38 -5.85 -4.16
C LEU A 124 11.02 -5.83 -5.55
N HIS A 125 12.29 -5.43 -5.63
CA HIS A 125 13.05 -5.56 -6.88
C HIS A 125 13.45 -7.02 -7.12
N GLN A 126 12.68 -7.72 -7.96
CA GLN A 126 12.94 -9.10 -8.35
C GLN A 126 14.26 -9.29 -9.13
N LYS A 127 14.84 -8.23 -9.69
CA LYS A 127 16.04 -8.28 -10.55
C LYS A 127 17.37 -7.98 -9.85
N ALA A 128 17.37 -7.55 -8.60
CA ALA A 128 18.61 -7.20 -7.89
C ALA A 128 18.82 -8.15 -6.69
N LEU A 129 19.66 -9.16 -6.88
CA LEU A 129 20.30 -9.84 -5.76
C LEU A 129 21.44 -8.95 -5.22
N PRO A 130 21.54 -8.73 -3.90
CA PRO A 130 20.78 -9.40 -2.84
C PRO A 130 19.43 -8.72 -2.55
N LEU A 131 18.39 -9.54 -2.38
CA LEU A 131 16.98 -9.16 -2.20
C LEU A 131 16.64 -8.46 -0.86
N ALA A 132 17.61 -8.20 0.01
CA ALA A 132 17.40 -7.59 1.33
C ALA A 132 18.69 -6.91 1.80
N PRO A 133 18.63 -5.95 2.75
CA PRO A 133 19.81 -5.54 3.50
C PRO A 133 20.50 -6.80 4.04
N ALA A 134 21.81 -6.93 3.83
CA ALA A 134 22.55 -8.06 4.41
C ALA A 134 22.26 -8.08 5.92
N ASN A 135 21.76 -9.21 6.44
CA ASN A 135 21.41 -9.39 7.85
C ASN A 135 20.17 -8.61 8.34
N PHE A 136 19.05 -8.68 7.63
CA PHE A 136 17.77 -8.15 8.11
C PHE A 136 16.85 -9.23 8.70
N SER A 137 16.41 -9.05 9.94
CA SER A 137 15.26 -9.75 10.53
C SER A 137 14.37 -8.74 11.25
N HIS A 138 13.07 -8.74 10.92
CA HIS A 138 12.10 -7.81 11.53
C HIS A 138 11.69 -8.23 12.95
N ASP A 139 11.99 -9.46 13.36
CA ASP A 139 11.71 -9.97 14.69
C ASP A 139 12.74 -9.49 15.74
N LEU A 140 12.48 -9.72 17.01
CA LEU A 140 13.39 -9.44 18.12
C LEU A 140 14.66 -10.30 18.05
N SER A 141 15.73 -9.80 18.66
CA SER A 141 16.97 -10.57 18.80
C SER A 141 16.85 -11.75 19.77
N CYS A 142 15.95 -11.64 20.75
CA CYS A 142 15.57 -12.69 21.69
C CYS A 142 14.04 -12.92 21.60
N PRO A 143 13.57 -13.78 20.68
CA PRO A 143 12.15 -14.08 20.54
C PRO A 143 11.58 -14.75 21.80
N ASN A 144 10.34 -14.41 22.16
CA ASN A 144 9.61 -14.98 23.30
C ASN A 144 10.35 -14.91 24.66
N ASP A 145 11.24 -13.93 24.82
CA ASP A 145 12.08 -13.75 26.00
C ASP A 145 11.32 -13.93 27.34
N LYS A 146 10.17 -13.25 27.49
CA LYS A 146 9.38 -13.23 28.72
C LYS A 146 8.35 -14.36 28.84
N PHE A 147 8.38 -15.32 27.93
CA PHE A 147 7.45 -16.46 27.92
C PHE A 147 8.19 -17.80 27.99
N GLY A 148 9.51 -17.76 28.16
CA GLY A 148 10.35 -18.94 28.34
C GLY A 148 10.42 -19.39 29.81
N MET A 149 11.09 -20.53 30.03
CA MET A 149 11.29 -21.11 31.37
C MET A 149 12.36 -20.38 32.21
N TYR A 150 13.12 -19.46 31.62
CA TYR A 150 14.40 -18.99 32.14
C TYR A 150 14.36 -17.58 32.78
N GLU A 151 13.36 -17.23 33.58
CA GLU A 151 13.18 -15.84 34.07
C GLU A 151 14.30 -15.32 34.99
N ASP A 152 14.75 -16.12 35.96
CA ASP A 152 15.73 -15.70 36.98
C ASP A 152 17.00 -16.58 36.97
N THR A 153 17.44 -17.00 35.80
CA THR A 153 18.63 -17.85 35.64
C THR A 153 19.73 -17.15 34.84
N ASP A 154 20.92 -17.74 34.81
CA ASP A 154 22.00 -17.30 33.93
C ASP A 154 21.61 -17.27 32.43
N TYR A 155 20.53 -17.96 32.06
CA TYR A 155 19.98 -18.02 30.70
C TYR A 155 18.86 -17.01 30.43
N ALA A 156 18.46 -16.22 31.44
CA ALA A 156 17.45 -15.17 31.30
C ALA A 156 17.83 -14.18 30.20
N HIS A 157 16.82 -13.67 29.48
CA HIS A 157 17.02 -12.60 28.49
C HIS A 157 18.05 -12.92 27.42
N CYS A 158 18.12 -14.20 27.03
CA CYS A 158 19.09 -14.70 26.06
C CYS A 158 20.56 -14.35 26.41
N ARG A 159 20.88 -14.13 27.68
CA ARG A 159 22.17 -13.59 28.13
C ARG A 159 23.38 -14.44 27.71
N ARG A 160 23.20 -15.75 27.57
CA ARG A 160 24.24 -16.69 27.12
C ARG A 160 24.29 -16.88 25.60
N THR A 161 23.16 -16.75 24.93
CA THR A 161 23.04 -17.06 23.49
C THR A 161 21.96 -16.18 22.89
N VAL A 162 22.36 -15.34 21.95
CA VAL A 162 21.44 -14.53 21.14
C VAL A 162 20.99 -15.37 19.95
N TRP A 163 19.71 -15.74 19.92
CA TRP A 163 19.16 -16.62 18.89
C TRP A 163 19.01 -15.95 17.52
N ASN A 164 18.70 -14.65 17.51
CA ASN A 164 18.52 -13.88 16.27
C ASN A 164 19.41 -12.62 16.30
N PRO A 165 20.73 -12.72 16.04
CA PRO A 165 21.63 -11.57 16.13
C PRO A 165 21.29 -10.44 15.14
N SER A 166 20.57 -10.76 14.07
CA SER A 166 20.09 -9.80 13.05
C SER A 166 18.70 -9.25 13.36
N GLY A 167 18.11 -9.60 14.50
CA GLY A 167 16.78 -9.20 14.91
C GLY A 167 16.71 -7.72 15.28
N THR A 168 15.92 -6.97 14.52
CA THR A 168 15.75 -5.52 14.68
C THR A 168 14.57 -5.14 15.58
N GLY A 169 13.61 -6.05 15.77
CA GLY A 169 12.36 -5.77 16.49
C GLY A 169 11.39 -4.85 15.74
N LEU A 170 11.63 -4.57 14.45
CA LEU A 170 10.81 -3.67 13.64
C LEU A 170 9.32 -4.09 13.57
N ALA A 171 9.03 -5.39 13.59
CA ALA A 171 7.66 -5.91 13.55
C ALA A 171 6.86 -5.65 14.83
N LEU A 172 7.54 -5.30 15.93
CA LEU A 172 6.90 -4.94 17.21
C LEU A 172 6.78 -3.43 17.40
N GLU A 173 7.17 -2.62 16.41
CA GLU A 173 6.98 -1.18 16.46
C GLU A 173 5.54 -0.80 16.06
N ASP A 174 5.00 0.22 16.71
CA ASP A 174 3.73 0.85 16.33
C ASP A 174 3.97 2.02 15.36
N PHE A 175 3.34 1.96 14.19
CA PHE A 175 3.40 2.97 13.14
C PHE A 175 2.03 3.63 12.97
N GLY A 176 2.02 4.96 13.10
CA GLY A 176 0.82 5.79 12.90
C GLY A 176 0.48 6.07 11.43
N PHE A 177 1.04 5.30 10.51
CA PHE A 177 0.78 5.37 9.07
C PHE A 177 0.73 3.95 8.48
N PRO A 178 0.04 3.74 7.34
CA PRO A 178 -0.03 2.45 6.69
C PRO A 178 1.30 2.09 6.02
N VAL A 179 1.62 0.79 6.02
CA VAL A 179 2.74 0.22 5.27
C VAL A 179 2.21 -0.88 4.36
N PHE A 180 2.52 -0.81 3.07
CA PHE A 180 2.16 -1.84 2.09
C PHE A 180 3.40 -2.41 1.42
N LEU A 181 3.37 -3.70 1.11
CA LEU A 181 4.33 -4.37 0.27
C LEU A 181 3.73 -4.55 -1.12
N LEU A 182 4.40 -4.07 -2.17
CA LEU A 182 4.06 -4.38 -3.56
C LEU A 182 4.77 -5.66 -3.97
N ARG A 183 3.99 -6.68 -4.36
CA ARG A 183 4.52 -8.00 -4.72
C ARG A 183 4.83 -8.13 -6.20
N ASP A 184 4.09 -7.42 -7.06
CA ASP A 184 4.29 -7.45 -8.50
C ASP A 184 5.27 -6.36 -8.98
N ALA A 185 6.29 -6.79 -9.70
CA ALA A 185 7.27 -5.92 -10.36
C ALA A 185 6.63 -5.08 -11.50
N ASN A 186 5.52 -5.55 -12.08
CA ASN A 186 4.79 -4.79 -13.09
C ASN A 186 4.02 -3.63 -12.45
N GLU A 187 3.39 -3.84 -11.29
CA GLU A 187 2.74 -2.77 -10.53
C GLU A 187 3.77 -1.73 -10.05
N THR A 188 4.95 -2.20 -9.65
CA THR A 188 6.09 -1.33 -9.33
C THR A 188 6.44 -0.41 -10.50
N SER A 189 6.44 -0.93 -11.73
CA SER A 189 6.76 -0.15 -12.93
C SER A 189 5.68 0.88 -13.27
N ALA A 190 4.40 0.57 -13.00
CA ALA A 190 3.30 1.49 -13.24
C ALA A 190 3.28 2.68 -12.26
N VAL A 191 3.76 2.49 -11.03
CA VAL A 191 3.87 3.55 -10.01
C VAL A 191 5.06 4.48 -10.27
N LEU A 192 6.10 3.98 -10.97
CA LEU A 192 7.31 4.73 -11.30
C LEU A 192 7.23 5.49 -12.64
N GLN A 193 6.14 5.35 -13.40
CA GLN A 193 5.96 5.91 -14.73
C GLN A 193 5.31 7.30 -14.70
#